data_AF-B1YHH5-F1
#
_entry.id   AF-B1YHH5-F1
#
_cell.length_a   1.000
_cell.length_b   1.000
_cell.length_c   1.000
_cell.angle_alpha   90.00
_cell.angle_beta   90.00
_cell.angle_gamma   90.00
#
_symmetry.space_group_name_H-M   'P 1'
#
loop_
_entity.id
_entity.type
_entity.pdbx_description
1 polymer ?
#
loop_
_entity_poly.entity_id
_entity_poly.type
_entity_poly.pdbx_seq_one_letter_code
_entity_poly.pdbx_strand_id
1 'polypeptide(L)'
;MKKSFKQGLVIGGLAALSALAIKRYKQAGNSSQGFSDPTALDRQQSVDAKKDETEVGLTQLDSIHRADWQANGFPQTHAELERLEKEENQ
;
A
#
# COMPACT_ATOMS: atom_id res chain seq x y z
N MET A 1 -61.99 -25.61 13.83
CA MET A 1 -60.85 -25.63 12.88
C MET A 1 -59.55 -25.60 13.68
N LYS A 2 -58.83 -26.72 13.81
CA LYS A 2 -57.58 -26.78 14.60
C LYS A 2 -56.39 -26.61 13.65
N LYS A 3 -55.85 -25.40 13.54
CA LYS A 3 -54.71 -25.09 12.66
C LYS A 3 -53.43 -25.63 13.33
N SER A 4 -52.78 -26.60 12.70
CA SER A 4 -51.59 -27.28 13.22
C SER A 4 -50.35 -26.39 13.09
N PHE A 5 -49.63 -26.25 14.21
CA PHE A 5 -48.52 -25.33 14.49
C PHE A 5 -47.21 -25.57 13.69
N LYS A 6 -47.23 -26.41 12.64
CA LYS A 6 -46.01 -26.88 11.95
C LYS A 6 -45.51 -25.98 10.81
N GLN A 7 -46.25 -24.95 10.42
CA GLN A 7 -45.90 -24.10 9.26
C GLN A 7 -45.04 -22.87 9.60
N GLY A 8 -44.88 -22.52 10.87
CA GLY A 8 -44.11 -21.32 11.29
C GLY A 8 -42.59 -21.46 11.26
N LEU A 9 -42.05 -22.70 11.23
CA LEU A 9 -40.62 -22.93 11.43
C LEU A 9 -39.80 -22.83 10.12
N VAL A 10 -40.40 -23.09 8.96
CA VAL A 10 -39.68 -23.16 7.68
C VAL A 10 -39.40 -21.77 7.09
N ILE A 11 -40.26 -20.79 7.36
CA ILE A 11 -40.14 -19.44 6.79
C ILE A 11 -39.11 -18.58 7.57
N GLY A 12 -38.95 -18.83 8.88
CA GLY A 12 -37.97 -18.10 9.72
C GLY A 12 -36.50 -18.42 9.42
N GLY A 13 -36.20 -19.67 9.02
CA GLY A 13 -34.83 -20.12 8.76
C GLY A 13 -34.20 -19.49 7.50
N LEU A 14 -34.97 -19.31 6.43
CA LEU A 14 -34.46 -18.74 5.17
C LEU A 14 -34.17 -17.24 5.26
N ALA A 15 -35.00 -16.48 5.98
CA ALA A 15 -34.80 -15.04 6.16
C ALA A 15 -33.57 -14.72 7.04
N ALA A 16 -33.29 -15.55 8.05
CA ALA A 16 -32.13 -15.37 8.91
C ALA A 16 -30.81 -15.64 8.15
N LEU A 17 -30.77 -16.66 7.28
CA LEU A 17 -29.59 -17.00 6.49
C LEU A 17 -29.25 -15.91 5.46
N SER A 18 -30.26 -15.34 4.78
CA SER A 18 -30.05 -14.28 3.80
C SER A 18 -29.55 -12.98 4.44
N ALA A 19 -30.10 -12.60 5.60
CA ALA A 19 -29.65 -11.43 6.35
C ALA A 19 -28.18 -11.57 6.81
N LEU A 20 -27.77 -12.75 7.25
CA LEU A 20 -26.40 -13.01 7.69
C LEU A 20 -25.40 -12.96 6.51
N ALA A 21 -25.78 -13.51 5.35
CA ALA A 21 -24.97 -13.46 4.14
C ALA A 21 -24.78 -12.02 3.63
N ILE A 22 -25.85 -11.22 3.59
CA ILE A 22 -25.80 -9.81 3.20
C ILE A 22 -24.93 -9.00 4.16
N LYS A 23 -25.04 -9.25 5.48
CA LYS A 23 -24.21 -8.57 6.49
C LYS A 23 -22.73 -8.90 6.32
N ARG A 24 -22.37 -10.17 6.09
CA ARG A 24 -20.97 -10.56 5.81
C ARG A 24 -20.44 -9.96 4.51
N TYR A 25 -21.24 -9.93 3.45
CA TYR A 25 -20.84 -9.34 2.17
C TYR A 25 -20.58 -7.83 2.29
N LYS A 26 -21.47 -7.09 2.99
CA LYS A 26 -21.26 -5.67 3.29
C LYS A 26 -20.04 -5.42 4.16
N GLN A 27 -19.73 -6.31 5.10
CA GLN A 27 -18.56 -6.18 5.97
C GLN A 27 -17.23 -6.44 5.23
N ALA A 28 -17.21 -7.30 4.21
CA ALA A 28 -16.04 -7.54 3.36
C ALA A 28 -15.72 -6.36 2.41
N GLY A 29 -16.72 -5.54 2.06
CA GLY A 29 -16.53 -4.36 1.19
C GLY A 29 -15.91 -3.14 1.87
N ASN A 30 -15.74 -3.15 3.19
CA ASN A 30 -15.20 -2.01 3.95
C ASN A 30 -13.70 -2.07 4.21
N SER A 31 -12.99 -3.06 3.65
CA SER A 31 -11.53 -3.10 3.68
C SER A 31 -10.94 -2.25 2.55
N SER A 32 -11.40 -1.01 2.39
CA SER A 32 -10.54 0.01 1.81
C SER A 32 -9.43 0.22 2.84
N GLN A 33 -8.26 -0.38 2.63
CA GLN A 33 -7.02 0.16 3.16
C GLN A 33 -6.89 1.55 2.54
N GLY A 34 -7.59 2.51 3.16
CA GLY A 34 -7.53 3.89 2.76
C GLY A 34 -6.08 4.29 2.89
N PHE A 35 -5.46 4.63 1.76
CA PHE A 35 -4.31 5.52 1.76
C PHE A 35 -4.82 6.87 2.28
N SER A 36 -5.04 6.92 3.60
CA SER A 36 -5.84 7.94 4.27
C SER A 36 -5.03 9.22 4.45
N ASP A 37 -3.72 9.11 4.24
CA ASP A 37 -2.78 10.18 4.45
C ASP A 37 -1.69 10.13 3.36
N PRO A 38 -1.66 11.12 2.44
CA PRO A 38 -0.66 11.20 1.38
C PRO A 38 0.77 11.45 1.89
N THR A 39 0.92 11.87 3.15
CA THR A 39 2.21 12.15 3.77
C THR A 39 2.76 10.97 4.57
N ALA A 40 2.02 9.85 4.64
CA ALA A 40 2.45 8.68 5.41
C ALA A 40 3.78 8.10 4.90
N LEU A 41 3.99 8.06 3.58
CA LEU A 41 5.19 7.48 2.96
C LEU A 41 6.47 8.27 3.28
N ASP A 42 6.34 9.58 3.50
CA ASP A 42 7.45 10.48 3.85
C ASP A 42 7.87 10.37 5.32
N ARG A 43 7.02 9.78 6.17
CA ARG A 43 7.32 9.60 7.61
C ARG A 43 7.68 8.18 7.98
N GLN A 44 7.32 7.22 7.15
CA GLN A 44 7.60 5.81 7.40
C GLN A 44 8.94 5.43 6.79
N GLN A 45 9.74 4.67 7.54
CA GLN A 45 10.99 4.11 7.05
C GLN A 45 10.75 3.15 5.87
N SER A 46 11.75 3.06 4.99
CA SER A 46 11.82 2.07 3.91
C SER A 46 11.58 0.65 4.43
N VAL A 47 10.79 -0.12 3.66
CA VAL A 47 10.45 -1.51 3.98
C VAL A 47 11.69 -2.41 3.88
N ASP A 48 12.65 -2.02 3.05
CA ASP A 48 13.85 -2.78 2.75
C ASP A 48 15.05 -2.36 3.61
N ALA A 49 14.89 -1.41 4.54
CA ALA A 49 15.93 -0.99 5.49
C ALA A 49 16.48 -2.14 6.36
N LYS A 50 15.77 -3.28 6.48
CA LYS A 50 16.26 -4.47 7.19
C LYS A 50 17.05 -5.44 6.32
N LYS A 51 16.96 -5.30 4.99
CA LYS A 51 17.56 -6.18 4.00
C LYS A 51 18.77 -5.54 3.32
N ASP A 52 18.73 -4.21 3.18
CA ASP A 52 19.73 -3.42 2.49
C ASP A 52 20.18 -2.27 3.40
N GLU A 53 21.48 -2.21 3.69
CA GLU A 53 22.08 -1.15 4.50
C GLU A 53 21.93 0.22 3.84
N THR A 54 21.89 0.27 2.51
CA THR A 54 21.72 1.52 1.78
C THR A 54 20.31 2.07 1.98
N GLU A 55 19.30 1.24 2.26
CA GLU A 55 17.92 1.65 2.54
C GLU A 55 17.73 2.14 3.99
N VAL A 56 18.74 1.99 4.85
CA VAL A 56 18.68 2.45 6.25
C VAL A 56 18.68 3.98 6.29
N GLY A 57 17.64 4.53 6.92
CA GLY A 57 17.45 5.97 7.08
C GLY A 57 16.64 6.61 5.95
N LEU A 58 16.36 5.87 4.86
CA LEU A 58 15.44 6.32 3.83
C LEU A 58 13.98 6.18 4.28
N THR A 59 13.15 7.14 3.86
CA THR A 59 11.70 7.00 3.93
C THR A 59 11.21 6.05 2.84
N GLN A 60 9.96 5.61 2.94
CA GLN A 60 9.32 4.86 1.85
C GLN A 60 9.24 5.69 0.57
N LEU A 61 9.01 6.99 0.68
CA LEU A 61 8.98 7.89 -0.47
C LEU A 61 10.35 7.99 -1.15
N ASP A 62 11.42 8.11 -0.36
CA ASP A 62 12.80 8.18 -0.88
C ASP A 62 13.19 6.87 -1.56
N SER A 63 12.85 5.73 -0.94
CA SER A 63 13.13 4.40 -1.47
C SER A 63 12.50 4.20 -2.85
N ILE A 64 11.24 4.64 -3.04
CA ILE A 64 10.53 4.56 -4.32
C ILE A 64 11.23 5.36 -5.43
N HIS A 65 11.70 6.57 -5.12
CA HIS A 65 12.30 7.48 -6.11
C HIS A 65 13.83 7.35 -6.23
N ARG A 66 14.42 6.45 -5.45
CA ARG A 66 15.85 6.28 -5.34
C ARG A 66 16.54 6.06 -6.68
N ALA A 67 16.00 5.16 -7.49
CA ALA A 67 16.53 4.83 -8.81
C ALA A 67 16.54 6.05 -9.73
N ASP A 68 15.48 6.86 -9.68
CA ASP A 68 15.36 8.08 -10.48
C ASP A 68 16.37 9.14 -10.04
N TRP A 69 16.58 9.29 -8.73
CA TRP A 69 17.59 10.21 -8.20
C TRP A 69 19.02 9.78 -8.51
N GLN A 70 19.31 8.47 -8.46
CA GLN A 70 20.61 7.93 -8.87
C GLN A 70 20.84 8.08 -10.38
N ALA A 71 19.81 7.91 -11.19
CA ALA A 71 19.89 8.11 -12.64
C ALA A 71 20.13 9.60 -13.01
N ASN A 72 19.63 10.52 -12.20
CA ASN A 72 19.94 11.95 -12.30
C ASN A 72 21.31 12.32 -11.70
N GLY A 73 22.06 11.32 -11.23
CA GLY A 73 23.42 11.47 -10.76
C GLY A 73 24.30 12.12 -11.82
N PHE A 74 25.08 13.10 -11.39
CA PHE A 74 26.06 13.80 -12.19
C PHE A 74 27.43 13.13 -11.98
N PRO A 75 28.28 12.93 -13.02
CA PRO A 75 28.13 13.37 -14.41
C PRO A 75 27.43 12.35 -15.33
N GLN A 76 26.55 12.83 -16.20
CA GLN A 76 25.77 11.96 -17.11
C GLN A 76 26.58 11.43 -18.32
N THR A 77 27.78 11.99 -18.58
CA THR A 77 28.63 11.58 -19.72
C THR A 77 30.12 11.63 -19.37
N HIS A 78 30.94 10.90 -20.13
CA HIS A 78 32.40 10.88 -19.96
C HIS A 78 33.06 12.24 -20.22
N ALA A 79 32.56 13.00 -21.20
CA ALA A 79 33.07 14.34 -21.50
C ALA A 79 32.78 15.33 -20.36
N GLU A 80 31.62 15.20 -19.72
CA GLU A 80 31.25 16.02 -18.58
C GLU A 80 32.09 15.66 -17.34
N LEU A 81 32.36 14.38 -17.13
CA LEU A 81 33.27 13.91 -16.08
C LEU A 81 34.67 14.51 -16.27
N GLU A 82 35.22 14.46 -17.48
CA GLU A 82 36.54 15.02 -17.80
C GLU A 82 36.58 16.55 -17.62
N ARG A 83 35.50 17.26 -17.93
CA ARG A 83 35.38 18.71 -17.68
C ARG A 83 35.47 19.02 -16.19
N LEU A 84 34.75 18.27 -15.35
CA LEU A 84 34.73 18.48 -13.90
C LEU A 84 36.06 18.16 -13.24
N GLU A 85 36.72 17.07 -13.64
CA GLU A 85 38.06 16.73 -13.15
C GLU A 85 39.07 17.83 -13.48
N LYS A 86 38.94 18.49 -14.63
CA LYS A 86 39.78 19.64 -14.99
C LYS A 86 39.46 20.89 -14.19
N GLU A 87 38.19 21.10 -13.82
CA GLU A 87 37.74 22.23 -12.98
C GLU A 87 38.11 22.03 -11.51
N GLU A 88 38.09 20.80 -11.00
CA GLU A 88 38.50 20.47 -9.62
C GLU A 88 40.02 20.62 -9.41
N ASN A 89 40.82 20.32 -10.43
CA ASN A 89 42.28 20.36 -10.37
C ASN A 89 42.89 21.75 -10.71
N GLN A 90 42.07 22.81 -10.80
CA GLN A 90 42.48 24.20 -11.02
C GLN A 90 42.38 25.03 -9.73
#